data_AF-A0A1S5QI57-F1
#
_entry.id   AF-A0A1S5QI57-F1
#
_cell.length_a   1.000
_cell.length_b   1.000
_cell.length_c   1.000
_cell.angle_alpha   90.00
_cell.angle_beta   90.00
_cell.angle_gamma   90.00
#
_symmetry.space_group_name_H-M   'P 1'
#
loop_
_entity.id
_entity.type
_entity.pdbx_description
1 polymer ?
#
loop_
_entity_poly.entity_id
_entity_poly.type
_entity_poly.pdbx_seq_one_letter_code
_entity_poly.pdbx_strand_id
1 'polypeptide(L)'
;VGEAGRLAQEDPDYGLRDLFNAIANGNYPSWTFYIQVMTFKEAETFPFNPFDLTKVWPHKDYPLIPVGKLVLNKNPVNYFAEVEQMAFDPSNMPPGIEPSPDKMLQGRLFAYPDTHRHRLGPNYLQIPVNCPYRARVANYQRDGPMCMHDNQGGAPNYYPNSFSAPEQQRSALEHS
;
A
#
# COMPACT_ATOMS: atom_id res chain seq x y z
N VAL A 1 1.60 -36.25 13.61
CA VAL A 1 1.64 -34.80 13.35
C VAL A 1 2.16 -34.60 11.94
N GLY A 2 1.45 -33.85 11.08
CA GLY A 2 1.97 -33.54 9.74
C GLY A 2 3.13 -32.54 9.81
N GLU A 3 3.87 -32.38 8.71
CA GLU A 3 5.08 -31.54 8.67
C GLU A 3 4.86 -30.12 9.17
N ALA A 4 3.75 -29.48 8.78
CA ALA A 4 3.40 -28.13 9.26
C ALA A 4 3.20 -28.09 10.79
N GLY A 5 2.60 -29.13 11.39
CA GLY A 5 2.41 -29.20 12.84
C GLY A 5 3.72 -29.41 13.60
N ARG A 6 4.68 -30.10 12.99
CA ARG A 6 6.03 -30.26 13.52
C ARG A 6 6.79 -28.93 13.50
N LEU A 7 6.78 -28.23 12.36
CA LEU A 7 7.40 -26.92 12.22
C LEU A 7 6.80 -25.90 13.19
N ALA A 8 5.47 -25.87 13.35
CA ALA A 8 4.83 -24.96 14.31
C ALA A 8 5.31 -25.14 15.76
N GLN A 9 5.77 -26.35 16.14
CA GLN A 9 6.30 -26.63 17.47
C GLN A 9 7.82 -26.36 17.55
N GLU A 10 8.58 -26.86 16.59
CA GLU A 10 10.05 -26.76 16.62
C GLU A 10 10.54 -25.35 16.27
N ASP A 11 9.76 -24.64 15.46
CA ASP A 11 10.14 -23.38 14.87
C ASP A 11 8.92 -22.53 14.47
N PRO A 12 8.33 -21.80 15.43
CA PRO A 12 7.18 -20.94 15.15
C PRO A 12 7.48 -19.81 14.15
N ASP A 13 8.77 -19.47 13.96
CA ASP A 13 9.22 -18.37 13.11
C ASP A 13 9.76 -18.84 11.74
N TYR A 14 9.35 -20.03 11.29
CA TYR A 14 9.83 -20.66 10.06
C TYR A 14 9.87 -19.73 8.86
N GLY A 15 8.78 -19.00 8.60
CA GLY A 15 8.70 -18.07 7.48
C GLY A 15 9.66 -16.89 7.59
N LEU A 16 9.88 -16.37 8.82
CA LEU A 16 10.83 -15.29 9.06
C LEU A 16 12.27 -15.77 8.81
N ARG A 17 12.63 -16.92 9.37
CA ARG A 17 13.99 -17.48 9.19
C ARG A 17 14.26 -17.84 7.73
N ASP A 18 13.31 -18.48 7.05
CA ASP A 18 13.44 -18.88 5.64
C ASP A 18 13.71 -17.67 4.75
N LEU A 19 12.86 -16.64 4.82
CA LEU A 19 13.00 -15.43 4.01
C LEU A 19 14.30 -14.69 4.32
N PHE A 20 14.63 -14.52 5.60
CA PHE A 20 15.85 -13.82 6.00
C PHE A 20 17.10 -14.53 5.46
N ASN A 21 17.20 -15.84 5.65
CA ASN A 21 18.33 -16.64 5.20
C ASN A 21 18.43 -16.68 3.67
N ALA A 22 17.32 -16.78 2.95
CA ALA A 22 17.30 -16.75 1.50
C ALA A 22 17.94 -15.47 0.96
N ILE A 23 17.51 -14.31 1.48
CA ILE A 23 18.07 -13.00 1.09
C ILE A 23 19.53 -12.86 1.53
N ALA A 24 19.89 -13.27 2.76
CA ALA A 24 21.26 -13.19 3.26
C ALA A 24 22.25 -14.02 2.42
N ASN A 25 21.81 -15.15 1.88
CA ASN A 25 22.60 -16.03 1.02
C ASN A 25 22.56 -15.63 -0.48
N GLY A 26 21.98 -14.47 -0.82
CA GLY A 26 21.88 -14.00 -2.21
C GLY A 26 20.83 -14.73 -3.06
N ASN A 27 20.03 -15.62 -2.46
CA ASN A 27 18.93 -16.30 -3.13
C ASN A 27 17.66 -15.43 -3.09
N TYR A 28 17.66 -14.34 -3.85
CA TYR A 28 16.60 -13.33 -3.82
C TYR A 28 15.29 -13.86 -4.41
N PRO A 29 14.21 -14.00 -3.61
CA PRO A 29 12.93 -14.42 -4.15
C PRO A 29 12.36 -13.31 -5.04
N SER A 30 11.63 -13.73 -6.08
CA SER A 30 11.03 -12.82 -7.03
C SER A 30 9.69 -13.31 -7.58
N TRP A 31 8.83 -12.36 -7.94
CA TRP A 31 7.50 -12.60 -8.49
C TRP A 31 7.32 -11.83 -9.80
N THR A 32 6.73 -12.48 -10.81
CA THR A 32 6.31 -11.79 -12.04
C THR A 32 4.93 -11.17 -11.80
N PHE A 33 4.82 -9.87 -12.07
CA PHE A 33 3.61 -9.09 -11.85
C PHE A 33 2.77 -9.03 -13.15
N TYR A 34 1.49 -9.34 -13.02
CA TYR A 34 0.52 -9.37 -14.12
C TYR A 34 -0.74 -8.59 -13.74
N ILE A 35 -1.52 -8.21 -14.75
CA ILE A 35 -2.88 -7.66 -14.60
C ILE A 35 -3.87 -8.39 -15.51
N GLN A 36 -5.15 -8.34 -15.15
CA GLN A 36 -6.25 -8.61 -16.07
C GLN A 36 -6.95 -7.27 -16.36
N VAL A 37 -7.43 -7.10 -17.59
CA VAL A 37 -8.11 -5.87 -18.01
C VAL A 37 -9.53 -6.23 -18.42
N MET A 38 -10.51 -5.56 -17.82
CA MET A 38 -11.92 -5.64 -18.15
C MET A 38 -12.42 -4.23 -18.44
N THR A 39 -13.06 -4.04 -19.58
CA THR A 39 -13.69 -2.78 -19.94
C THR A 39 -15.01 -2.60 -19.17
N PHE A 40 -15.47 -1.36 -19.01
CA PHE A 40 -16.78 -1.08 -18.40
C PHE A 40 -17.94 -1.81 -19.11
N LYS A 41 -17.89 -1.97 -20.43
CA LYS A 41 -18.92 -2.68 -21.19
C LYS A 41 -18.95 -4.18 -20.87
N GLU A 42 -17.78 -4.79 -20.71
CA GLU A 42 -17.68 -6.20 -20.31
C GLU A 42 -18.22 -6.41 -18.90
N ALA A 43 -17.90 -5.49 -17.97
CA ALA A 43 -18.37 -5.52 -16.58
C ALA A 43 -19.91 -5.55 -16.47
N GLU A 44 -20.63 -4.80 -17.31
CA GLU A 44 -22.11 -4.79 -17.35
C GLU A 44 -22.72 -6.13 -17.79
N THR A 45 -22.00 -6.89 -18.63
CA THR A 45 -22.49 -8.16 -19.22
C THR A 45 -21.89 -9.39 -18.56
N PHE A 46 -21.05 -9.21 -17.55
CA PHE A 46 -20.33 -10.29 -16.90
C PHE A 46 -21.32 -11.21 -16.13
N PRO A 47 -21.17 -12.55 -16.16
CA PRO A 47 -22.17 -13.50 -15.65
C PRO A 47 -22.43 -13.42 -14.14
N PHE A 48 -21.59 -12.70 -13.39
CA PHE A 48 -21.77 -12.38 -11.98
C PHE A 48 -21.20 -10.98 -11.73
N ASN A 49 -21.41 -10.45 -10.51
CA ASN A 49 -20.85 -9.15 -10.14
C ASN A 49 -19.31 -9.17 -10.30
N PRO A 50 -18.72 -8.37 -11.20
CA PRO A 50 -17.28 -8.34 -11.41
C PRO A 50 -16.50 -7.82 -10.19
N PHE A 51 -17.19 -7.17 -9.25
CA PHE A 51 -16.65 -6.61 -8.01
C PHE A 51 -16.95 -7.48 -6.77
N ASP A 52 -17.39 -8.73 -6.96
CA ASP A 52 -17.53 -9.69 -5.86
C ASP A 52 -16.19 -10.36 -5.56
N LEU A 53 -15.59 -10.00 -4.43
CA LEU A 53 -14.29 -10.51 -3.97
C LEU A 53 -14.23 -12.04 -3.81
N THR A 54 -15.37 -12.73 -3.76
CA THR A 54 -15.42 -14.20 -3.67
C THR A 54 -15.30 -14.89 -5.03
N LYS A 55 -15.23 -14.13 -6.13
CA LYS A 55 -15.15 -14.62 -7.50
C LYS A 55 -13.82 -14.29 -8.14
N VAL A 56 -13.48 -15.04 -9.18
CA VAL A 56 -12.32 -14.82 -10.03
C VAL A 56 -12.76 -14.51 -11.45
N TRP A 57 -11.99 -13.70 -12.16
CA TRP A 57 -12.17 -13.51 -13.60
C TRP A 57 -11.48 -14.66 -14.34
N PRO A 58 -12.20 -15.50 -15.10
CA PRO A 58 -11.60 -16.66 -15.74
C PRO A 58 -10.45 -16.25 -16.68
N HIS A 59 -9.30 -16.89 -16.54
CA HIS A 59 -8.11 -16.57 -17.35
C HIS A 59 -8.32 -16.81 -18.86
N LYS A 60 -9.29 -17.65 -19.24
CA LYS A 60 -9.65 -17.88 -20.64
C LYS A 60 -10.28 -16.64 -21.27
N ASP A 61 -11.06 -15.90 -20.50
CA ASP A 61 -11.81 -14.73 -20.98
C ASP A 61 -10.99 -13.45 -20.79
N TYR A 62 -10.24 -13.38 -19.68
CA TYR A 62 -9.35 -12.27 -19.35
C TYR A 62 -7.92 -12.80 -19.13
N PRO A 63 -7.09 -12.92 -20.19
CA PRO A 63 -5.74 -13.44 -20.05
C PRO A 63 -4.85 -12.52 -19.21
N LEU A 64 -3.86 -13.12 -18.55
CA LEU A 64 -2.87 -12.37 -17.77
C LEU A 64 -1.95 -11.56 -18.69
N ILE A 65 -1.83 -10.26 -18.42
CA ILE A 65 -0.97 -9.33 -19.15
C ILE A 65 0.27 -9.05 -18.30
N PRO A 66 1.49 -9.39 -18.76
CA PRO A 66 2.71 -9.15 -17.99
C PRO A 66 3.01 -7.66 -17.88
N VAL A 67 3.41 -7.22 -16.68
CA VAL A 67 3.74 -5.82 -16.39
C VAL A 67 5.18 -5.67 -15.91
N GLY A 68 5.65 -6.54 -15.01
CA GLY A 68 6.99 -6.38 -14.43
C GLY A 68 7.41 -7.49 -13.48
N LYS A 69 8.42 -7.19 -12.65
CA LYS A 69 9.01 -8.14 -11.69
C LYS A 69 9.23 -7.45 -10.33
N LEU A 70 8.82 -8.12 -9.27
CA LEU A 70 9.11 -7.75 -7.88
C LEU A 70 10.24 -8.64 -7.36
N VAL A 71 11.25 -8.04 -6.74
CA VAL A 71 12.43 -8.75 -6.20
C VAL A 71 12.70 -8.28 -4.79
N LEU A 72 12.80 -9.22 -3.84
CA LEU A 72 13.20 -8.92 -2.46
C LEU A 72 14.69 -9.24 -2.30
N ASN A 73 15.52 -8.21 -2.18
CA ASN A 73 16.98 -8.35 -2.19
C ASN A 73 17.69 -7.75 -0.97
N LYS A 74 16.93 -7.29 0.03
CA LYS A 74 17.48 -6.66 1.22
C LYS A 74 16.63 -7.00 2.43
N ASN A 75 17.28 -7.48 3.49
CA ASN A 75 16.66 -7.71 4.80
C ASN A 75 16.54 -6.40 5.58
N PRO A 76 15.54 -6.28 6.49
CA PRO A 76 15.49 -5.20 7.44
C PRO A 76 16.73 -5.22 8.34
N VAL A 77 17.24 -4.04 8.72
CA VAL A 77 18.33 -3.92 9.70
C VAL A 77 17.77 -3.94 11.12
N ASN A 78 16.63 -3.29 11.33
CA ASN A 78 15.90 -3.33 12.58
C ASN A 78 14.44 -3.72 12.32
N TYR A 79 14.05 -4.90 12.80
CA TYR A 79 12.71 -5.46 12.60
C TYR A 79 11.61 -4.53 13.13
N PHE A 80 11.77 -3.97 14.33
CA PHE A 80 10.74 -3.11 14.91
C PHE A 80 10.56 -1.80 14.12
N ALA A 81 11.66 -1.18 13.70
CA ALA A 81 11.63 0.07 12.95
C ALA A 81 11.11 -0.08 11.52
N GLU A 82 11.44 -1.19 10.85
CA GLU A 82 11.22 -1.37 9.41
C GLU A 82 10.10 -2.35 9.07
N VAL A 83 9.70 -3.22 10.00
CA VAL A 83 8.64 -4.24 9.78
C VAL A 83 7.47 -3.99 10.72
N GLU A 84 7.69 -3.98 12.04
CA GLU A 84 6.57 -3.86 12.99
C GLU A 84 5.82 -2.52 12.85
N GLN A 85 6.56 -1.44 12.57
CA GLN A 85 5.99 -0.10 12.35
C GLN A 85 5.58 0.18 10.92
N MET A 86 5.70 -0.79 10.01
CA MET A 86 5.28 -0.57 8.62
C MET A 86 3.75 -0.47 8.52
N ALA A 87 3.28 0.36 7.60
CA ALA A 87 1.87 0.65 7.37
C ALA A 87 1.55 0.65 5.87
N PHE A 88 0.57 -0.16 5.46
CA PHE A 88 0.09 -0.23 4.08
C PHE A 88 -1.37 0.19 4.02
N ASP A 89 -1.66 1.30 3.36
CA ASP A 89 -3.03 1.82 3.21
C ASP A 89 -3.52 1.59 1.78
N PRO A 90 -4.61 0.83 1.56
CA PRO A 90 -5.19 0.66 0.22
C PRO A 90 -5.64 1.96 -0.43
N SER A 91 -5.91 3.01 0.36
CA SER A 91 -6.25 4.35 -0.13
C SER A 91 -5.04 5.15 -0.67
N ASN A 92 -3.81 4.68 -0.47
CA ASN A 92 -2.61 5.29 -1.06
C ASN A 92 -2.43 4.81 -2.51
N MET A 93 -3.22 5.38 -3.42
CA MET A 93 -3.14 5.12 -4.86
C MET A 93 -2.63 6.37 -5.61
N PRO A 94 -1.60 6.27 -6.46
CA PRO A 94 -1.15 7.37 -7.30
C PRO A 94 -2.12 7.61 -8.49
N PRO A 95 -2.03 8.77 -9.18
CA PRO A 95 -2.78 8.98 -10.43
C PRO A 95 -2.58 7.84 -11.43
N GLY A 96 -3.68 7.42 -12.07
CA GLY A 96 -3.80 6.28 -12.97
C GLY A 96 -4.25 4.98 -12.30
N ILE A 97 -4.44 4.95 -10.97
CA ILE A 97 -4.91 3.78 -10.22
C ILE A 97 -6.03 4.21 -9.27
N GLU A 98 -7.21 3.60 -9.39
CA GLU A 98 -8.42 3.96 -8.64
C GLU A 98 -9.11 2.73 -8.03
N PRO A 99 -9.91 2.91 -6.96
CA PRO A 99 -10.66 1.81 -6.37
C PRO A 99 -11.87 1.44 -7.23
N SER A 100 -12.18 0.14 -7.30
CA SER A 100 -13.44 -0.34 -7.86
C SER A 100 -14.60 -0.20 -6.84
N PRO A 101 -15.86 -0.36 -7.28
CA PRO A 101 -17.02 -0.43 -6.38
C PRO A 101 -17.11 -1.68 -5.48
N ASP A 102 -16.07 -2.52 -5.40
CA ASP A 102 -16.05 -3.68 -4.50
C ASP A 102 -16.24 -3.21 -3.04
N LYS A 103 -17.32 -3.68 -2.41
CA LYS A 103 -17.70 -3.29 -1.05
C LYS A 103 -16.61 -3.58 -0.01
N MET A 104 -15.87 -4.67 -0.18
CA MET A 104 -14.76 -5.00 0.72
C MET A 104 -13.62 -4.01 0.54
N LEU A 105 -13.26 -3.67 -0.70
CA LEU A 105 -12.24 -2.66 -0.97
C LEU A 105 -12.67 -1.30 -0.39
N GLN A 106 -13.91 -0.88 -0.62
CA GLN A 106 -14.45 0.39 -0.11
C GLN A 106 -14.32 0.51 1.42
N GLY A 107 -14.59 -0.57 2.17
CA GLY A 107 -14.36 -0.59 3.62
C GLY A 107 -12.89 -0.43 4.00
N ARG A 108 -11.98 -1.05 3.24
CA ARG A 108 -10.54 -1.00 3.48
C ARG A 108 -9.91 0.36 3.19
N LEU A 109 -10.51 1.18 2.32
CA LEU A 109 -10.03 2.56 2.06
C LEU A 109 -10.05 3.42 3.33
N PHE A 110 -11.00 3.16 4.23
CA PHE A 110 -11.13 3.83 5.52
C PHE A 110 -10.35 3.10 6.64
N ALA A 111 -10.53 1.79 6.75
CA ALA A 111 -10.12 1.02 7.93
C ALA A 111 -8.60 1.05 8.21
N TYR A 112 -7.77 1.06 7.17
CA TYR A 112 -6.31 0.99 7.32
C TYR A 112 -5.73 2.31 7.87
N PRO A 113 -6.00 3.48 7.28
CA PRO A 113 -5.58 4.74 7.87
C PRO A 113 -6.13 4.95 9.29
N ASP A 114 -7.36 4.49 9.57
CA ASP A 114 -7.95 4.57 10.91
C ASP A 114 -7.16 3.75 11.93
N THR A 115 -6.94 2.45 11.67
CA THR A 115 -6.19 1.59 12.59
C THR A 115 -4.73 2.01 12.73
N HIS A 116 -4.10 2.55 11.68
CA HIS A 116 -2.72 3.04 11.75
C HIS A 116 -2.58 4.27 12.65
N ARG A 117 -3.53 5.20 12.62
CA ARG A 117 -3.55 6.34 13.55
C ARG A 117 -3.66 5.91 15.00
N HIS A 118 -4.36 4.80 15.27
CA HIS A 118 -4.45 4.22 16.60
C HIS A 118 -3.18 3.44 17.00
N ARG A 119 -2.73 2.50 16.15
CA ARG A 119 -1.63 1.57 16.41
C ARG A 119 -0.26 2.26 16.49
N LEU A 120 0.01 3.20 15.59
CA LEU A 120 1.32 3.85 15.42
C LEU A 120 1.30 5.33 15.82
N GLY A 121 0.12 5.94 15.78
CA GLY A 121 -0.09 7.34 16.14
C GLY A 121 -0.50 8.21 14.95
N PRO A 122 -1.08 9.41 15.20
CA PRO A 122 -1.54 10.33 14.16
C PRO A 122 -0.52 10.66 13.07
N ASN A 123 0.76 10.76 13.42
CA ASN A 123 1.86 11.09 12.52
C ASN A 123 2.63 9.85 11.99
N TYR A 124 2.01 8.66 11.93
CA TYR A 124 2.69 7.43 11.51
C TYR A 124 3.35 7.49 10.11
N LEU A 125 2.84 8.34 9.22
CA LEU A 125 3.42 8.58 7.89
C LEU A 125 4.80 9.28 7.95
N GLN A 126 5.17 9.85 9.10
CA GLN A 126 6.50 10.43 9.33
C GLN A 126 7.53 9.40 9.81
N ILE A 127 7.10 8.17 10.14
CA ILE A 127 8.02 7.07 10.46
C ILE A 127 8.82 6.74 9.18
N PRO A 128 10.17 6.57 9.23
CA PRO A 128 11.00 6.48 8.04
C PRO A 128 10.57 5.45 7.00
N VAL A 129 10.09 4.27 7.41
CA VAL A 129 9.65 3.21 6.48
C VAL A 129 8.33 3.53 5.77
N ASN A 130 7.50 4.39 6.37
CA ASN A 130 6.19 4.80 5.83
C ASN A 130 6.27 6.13 5.06
N CYS A 131 7.37 6.87 5.21
CA CYS A 131 7.55 8.17 4.60
C CYS A 131 7.63 8.06 3.07
N PRO A 132 6.85 8.84 2.31
CA PRO A 132 6.92 8.86 0.84
C PRO A 132 8.17 9.62 0.37
N TYR A 133 9.36 9.13 0.72
CA TYR A 133 10.65 9.80 0.53
C TYR A 133 11.02 10.10 -0.93
N ARG A 134 10.33 9.48 -1.90
CA ARG A 134 10.47 9.74 -3.34
C ARG A 134 9.60 10.89 -3.85
N ALA A 135 8.73 11.44 -3.01
CA ALA A 135 7.84 12.55 -3.32
C ALA A 135 8.06 13.72 -2.35
N ARG A 136 7.63 14.92 -2.74
CA ARG A 136 7.61 16.08 -1.85
C ARG A 136 6.22 16.21 -1.22
N VAL A 137 6.11 15.96 0.07
CA VAL A 137 4.87 16.20 0.82
C VAL A 137 4.74 17.71 1.08
N ALA A 138 3.71 18.33 0.52
CA ALA A 138 3.41 19.75 0.72
C ALA A 138 1.89 19.93 0.75
N ASN A 139 1.36 20.28 1.92
CA ASN A 139 -0.08 20.35 2.15
C ASN A 139 -0.41 21.28 3.33
N TYR A 140 -1.66 21.24 3.78
CA TYR A 140 -2.18 22.11 4.84
C TYR A 140 -2.33 21.41 6.19
N GLN A 141 -1.89 20.15 6.32
CA GLN A 141 -1.90 19.42 7.59
C GLN A 141 -0.77 19.90 8.51
N ARG A 142 -1.03 20.00 9.82
CA ARG A 142 -0.09 20.48 10.84
C ARG A 142 -0.27 19.71 12.15
N ASP A 143 0.75 19.79 12.99
CA ASP A 143 0.78 19.40 14.39
C ASP A 143 0.59 17.89 14.60
N GLY A 144 -0.14 17.49 15.66
CA GLY A 144 -0.29 16.11 16.10
C GLY A 144 0.86 15.63 17.00
N PRO A 145 0.61 14.61 17.83
CA PRO A 145 1.64 14.03 18.69
C PRO A 145 2.78 13.45 17.87
N MET A 146 4.00 13.51 18.41
CA MET A 146 5.23 13.03 17.75
C MET A 146 5.42 13.61 16.34
N CYS A 147 5.18 14.91 16.15
CA CYS A 147 5.59 15.60 14.92
C CYS A 147 7.13 15.61 14.84
N MET A 148 7.69 14.82 13.92
CA MET A 148 9.12 14.48 13.83
C MET A 148 9.93 15.45 12.97
N HIS A 149 9.26 16.26 12.15
CA HIS A 149 9.90 17.17 11.20
C HIS A 149 9.67 18.64 11.61
N ASP A 150 9.98 19.57 10.72
CA ASP A 150 9.78 21.01 10.93
C ASP A 150 8.31 21.47 10.86
N ASN A 151 7.36 20.53 10.76
CA ASN A 151 5.93 20.79 10.64
C ASN A 151 5.56 21.72 9.47
N GLN A 152 6.33 21.68 8.37
CA GLN A 152 6.20 22.58 7.21
C GLN A 152 6.49 24.07 7.52
N GLY A 153 7.13 24.36 8.64
CA GLY A 153 7.62 25.68 9.03
C GLY A 153 6.53 26.76 9.04
N GLY A 154 6.89 27.96 8.59
CA GLY A 154 6.00 29.13 8.53
C GLY A 154 5.07 29.18 7.31
N ALA A 155 4.90 28.08 6.57
CA ALA A 155 4.05 28.07 5.38
C ALA A 155 2.57 28.28 5.76
N PRO A 156 1.79 29.07 4.97
CA PRO A 156 0.34 29.22 5.18
C PRO A 156 -0.35 27.87 5.36
N ASN A 157 -1.22 27.76 6.38
CA ASN A 157 -1.84 26.50 6.83
C ASN A 157 -3.33 26.39 6.46
N TYR A 158 -3.83 27.24 5.56
CA TYR A 158 -5.21 27.21 5.08
C TYR A 158 -5.26 27.30 3.54
N TYR A 159 -6.32 26.72 2.96
CA TYR A 159 -6.57 26.71 1.51
C TYR A 159 -8.04 27.05 1.21
N PRO A 160 -8.35 27.87 0.19
CA PRO A 160 -7.40 28.61 -0.65
C PRO A 160 -6.72 29.77 0.09
N ASN A 161 -5.55 30.21 -0.38
CA ASN A 161 -4.83 31.37 0.18
C ASN A 161 -4.18 32.22 -0.92
N SER A 162 -3.74 33.43 -0.58
CA SER A 162 -3.10 34.39 -1.50
C SER A 162 -1.59 34.54 -1.24
N PHE A 163 -0.96 33.55 -0.59
CA PHE A 163 0.42 33.63 -0.09
C PHE A 163 1.35 32.56 -0.69
N SER A 164 1.02 32.07 -1.89
CA SER A 164 1.83 31.11 -2.66
C SER A 164 2.14 29.78 -1.93
N ALA A 165 1.23 29.32 -1.07
CA ALA A 165 1.31 27.99 -0.48
C ALA A 165 0.93 26.90 -1.51
N PRO A 166 1.08 25.59 -1.18
CA PRO A 166 0.86 24.50 -2.14
C PRO A 166 -0.50 24.53 -2.84
N GLU A 167 -0.51 24.38 -4.16
CA GLU A 167 -1.72 24.40 -5.00
C GLU A 167 -2.12 22.99 -5.45
N GLN A 168 -3.41 22.81 -5.74
CA GLN A 168 -3.91 21.57 -6.33
C GLN A 168 -3.45 21.40 -7.79
N GLN A 169 -3.13 20.19 -8.20
CA GLN A 169 -2.79 19.89 -9.60
C GLN A 169 -4.03 19.39 -10.35
N ARG A 170 -4.50 20.16 -11.33
CA ARG A 170 -5.69 19.78 -12.13
C ARG A 170 -5.49 18.50 -12.92
N SER A 171 -4.26 18.22 -13.38
CA SER A 171 -3.93 16.99 -14.10
C SER A 171 -4.04 15.72 -13.26
N ALA A 172 -4.16 15.85 -11.93
CA ALA A 172 -4.40 14.73 -11.03
C ALA A 172 -5.90 14.45 -10.82
N LEU A 173 -6.81 15.25 -11.42
CA LEU A 173 -8.22 14.87 -11.52
C LEU A 173 -8.38 13.87 -12.66
N GLU A 174 -8.89 12.68 -12.33
CA GLU A 174 -9.08 11.59 -13.29
C GLU A 174 -10.42 11.70 -14.06
N HIS A 175 -11.36 12.54 -13.58
CA HIS A 175 -12.71 12.70 -14.14
C HIS A 175 -13.07 14.17 -14.45
N SER A 176 -12.24 14.88 -15.22
CA SER A 176 -12.49 16.26 -15.66
C SER A 176 -13.27 16.36 -16.97
#